data_AF-S8ABG5-F1
#
_entry.id   AF-S8ABG5-F1
#
_cell.length_a   1.000
_cell.length_b   1.000
_cell.length_c   1.000
_cell.angle_alpha   90.00
_cell.angle_beta   90.00
_cell.angle_gamma   90.00
#
_symmetry.space_group_name_H-M   'P 1'
#
loop_
_entity.id
_entity.type
_entity.pdbx_description
1 polymer ?
#
loop_
_entity_poly.entity_id
_entity_poly.type
_entity_poly.pdbx_seq_one_letter_code
_entity_poly.pdbx_strand_id
1 'polypeptide(L)'
;MRAVIPHFLSKAPPQEPFTPSAQHPFPRAPPVVGRIVNICSIAAIKGCAAGAAYTASKHALLGLSRNTSFMYTNTGIVTNIMIPGGVATKMLQNSKVDPDELGTEPVRKGSQNMPGICDPNEVARTILFLAGVTDLNGAEVCVDRGWSIA
;
A
#
# COMPACT_ATOMS: atom_id res chain seq x y z
N MET A 1 6.31 16.08 30.05
CA MET A 1 4.84 16.10 29.91
C MET A 1 4.36 14.68 29.63
N ARG A 2 3.71 14.04 30.62
CA ARG A 2 3.09 12.71 30.49
C ARG A 2 1.59 12.94 30.27
N ALA A 3 1.06 12.52 29.13
CA ALA A 3 -0.39 12.50 28.91
C ALA A 3 -0.95 11.20 29.54
N VAL A 4 -1.67 11.37 30.64
CA VAL A 4 -2.52 10.33 31.25
C VAL A 4 -3.84 10.36 30.47
N ILE A 5 -4.14 9.29 29.73
CA ILE A 5 -5.43 9.11 29.06
C ILE A 5 -6.34 8.32 30.01
N PRO A 6 -7.50 8.88 30.43
CA PRO A 6 -8.40 8.19 31.34
C PRO A 6 -9.11 7.01 30.68
N HIS A 7 -9.23 5.96 31.48
CA HIS A 7 -9.92 4.70 31.27
C HIS A 7 -11.41 4.92 30.90
N PHE A 8 -11.78 4.67 29.65
CA PHE A 8 -13.15 4.52 29.18
C PHE A 8 -13.31 3.20 28.42
N LEU A 9 -13.33 2.10 29.18
CA LEU A 9 -13.92 0.84 28.74
C LEU A 9 -15.38 0.84 29.16
N SER A 10 -16.29 1.09 28.23
CA SER A 10 -17.73 0.85 28.44
C SER A 10 -18.40 0.46 27.12
N LYS A 11 -18.40 -0.85 26.86
CA LYS A 11 -19.43 -1.63 26.15
C LYS A 11 -19.83 -1.13 24.75
N ALA A 12 -19.02 -1.48 23.75
CA ALA A 12 -19.61 -1.82 22.45
C ALA A 12 -20.52 -3.06 22.65
N PRO A 13 -21.72 -3.10 22.03
CA PRO A 13 -22.57 -4.29 22.11
C PRO A 13 -21.78 -5.50 21.59
N PRO A 14 -21.95 -6.70 22.18
CA PRO A 14 -21.40 -7.91 21.58
C PRO A 14 -21.91 -7.97 20.15
N GLN A 15 -20.99 -7.87 19.19
CA GLN A 15 -21.31 -8.11 17.79
C GLN A 15 -21.83 -9.55 17.74
N GLU A 16 -23.12 -9.73 17.50
CA GLU A 16 -23.65 -11.07 17.30
C GLU A 16 -22.82 -11.73 16.19
N PRO A 17 -22.38 -12.99 16.38
CA PRO A 17 -21.69 -13.68 15.31
C PRO A 17 -22.58 -13.65 14.08
N PHE A 18 -22.10 -13.00 13.01
CA PHE A 18 -22.77 -12.97 11.72
C PHE A 18 -23.17 -14.39 11.36
N THR A 19 -24.46 -14.69 11.44
CA THR A 19 -25.00 -15.99 11.06
C THR A 19 -25.14 -15.96 9.54
N PRO A 20 -24.23 -16.58 8.77
CA PRO A 20 -24.27 -16.47 7.33
C PRO A 20 -25.49 -17.23 6.82
N SER A 21 -26.32 -16.61 6.00
CA SER A 21 -27.34 -17.32 5.25
C SER A 21 -26.68 -18.47 4.45
N ALA A 22 -27.30 -19.64 4.52
CA ALA A 22 -26.75 -20.94 4.14
C ALA A 22 -26.57 -21.14 2.61
N GLN A 23 -25.70 -20.36 1.95
CA GLN A 23 -25.54 -20.42 0.49
C GLN A 23 -24.09 -20.48 -0.05
N HIS A 24 -23.07 -20.70 0.79
CA HIS A 24 -21.69 -20.85 0.28
C HIS A 24 -21.22 -22.32 0.32
N PRO A 25 -20.95 -22.98 -0.83
CA PRO A 25 -20.69 -24.42 -0.91
C PRO A 25 -19.25 -24.85 -0.57
N PHE A 26 -18.44 -23.99 0.08
CA PHE A 26 -17.06 -24.34 0.43
C PHE A 26 -16.88 -24.44 1.95
N PRO A 27 -16.25 -25.52 2.45
CA PRO A 27 -15.83 -25.62 3.85
C PRO A 27 -14.93 -24.43 4.19
N ARG A 28 -15.33 -23.59 5.15
CA ARG A 28 -14.44 -22.52 5.64
C ARG A 28 -13.32 -23.18 6.42
N ALA A 29 -12.08 -22.99 5.96
CA ALA A 29 -10.89 -23.21 6.75
C ALA A 29 -11.01 -22.44 8.11
N PRO A 30 -10.30 -22.87 9.17
CA PRO A 30 -10.24 -22.12 10.43
C PRO A 30 -9.92 -20.63 10.17
N PRO A 31 -10.35 -19.69 11.01
CA PRO A 31 -10.18 -18.26 10.77
C PRO A 31 -8.70 -17.93 10.54
N VAL A 32 -8.34 -17.70 9.28
CA VAL A 32 -6.96 -17.42 8.89
C VAL A 32 -6.70 -15.96 9.17
N VAL A 33 -5.84 -15.68 10.15
CA VAL A 33 -5.34 -14.33 10.38
C VAL A 33 -4.32 -14.04 9.29
N GLY A 34 -4.73 -13.28 8.27
CA GLY A 34 -3.90 -12.96 7.10
C GLY A 34 -3.42 -11.52 7.08
N ARG A 35 -2.19 -11.30 6.60
CA ARG A 35 -1.61 -9.97 6.45
C ARG A 35 -1.08 -9.84 5.03
N ILE A 36 -1.61 -8.89 4.28
CA ILE A 36 -1.20 -8.61 2.90
C ILE A 36 -0.65 -7.19 2.87
N VAL A 37 0.56 -7.03 2.34
CA VAL A 37 1.17 -5.73 2.08
C VAL A 37 1.48 -5.64 0.59
N ASN A 38 0.70 -4.84 -0.14
CA ASN A 38 0.91 -4.64 -1.57
C ASN A 38 1.87 -3.48 -1.81
N ILE A 39 2.87 -3.73 -2.65
CA ILE A 39 3.90 -2.75 -3.00
C ILE A 39 3.51 -2.02 -4.29
N CYS A 40 2.92 -0.84 -4.13
CA CYS A 40 2.55 0.05 -5.22
C CYS A 40 3.76 0.88 -5.68
N SER A 41 3.54 2.16 -6.00
CA SER A 41 4.55 3.14 -6.40
C SER A 41 3.89 4.51 -6.39
N ILE A 42 4.67 5.60 -6.28
CA ILE A 42 4.19 6.94 -6.62
C ILE A 42 3.51 6.98 -7.99
N ALA A 43 3.91 6.14 -8.95
CA ALA A 43 3.24 5.99 -10.25
C ALA A 43 1.80 5.47 -10.16
N ALA A 44 1.34 4.96 -9.01
CA ALA A 44 -0.04 4.60 -8.75
C ALA A 44 -0.96 5.80 -8.45
N ILE A 45 -0.37 6.97 -8.17
CA ILE A 45 -1.09 8.19 -7.77
C ILE A 45 -0.62 9.44 -8.54
N LYS A 46 0.52 9.40 -9.23
CA LYS A 46 1.04 10.45 -10.11
C LYS A 46 1.34 9.87 -11.49
N GLY A 47 0.71 10.41 -12.54
CA GLY A 47 0.85 9.90 -13.91
C GLY A 47 2.23 10.12 -14.54
N CYS A 48 2.99 11.11 -14.07
CA CYS A 48 4.28 11.51 -14.63
C CYS A 48 5.50 10.82 -13.98
N ALA A 49 5.29 9.90 -13.05
CA ALA A 49 6.38 9.30 -12.27
C ALA A 49 7.04 8.07 -12.92
N ALA A 50 6.46 7.54 -13.99
CA ALA A 50 6.97 6.39 -14.74
C ALA A 50 6.32 6.32 -16.14
N GLY A 51 6.78 5.38 -16.97
CA GLY A 51 6.17 5.09 -18.27
C GLY A 51 4.74 4.55 -18.17
N ALA A 52 3.95 4.73 -19.24
CA ALA A 52 2.51 4.49 -19.26
C ALA A 52 2.09 3.08 -18.78
N ALA A 53 2.76 2.03 -19.26
CA ALA A 53 2.43 0.65 -18.87
C ALA A 53 2.65 0.41 -17.36
N TYR A 54 3.75 0.93 -16.81
CA TYR A 54 4.04 0.81 -15.39
C TYR A 54 3.03 1.61 -14.56
N THR A 55 2.77 2.86 -14.93
CA THR A 55 1.77 3.73 -14.30
C THR A 55 0.38 3.08 -14.28
N ALA A 56 -0.08 2.53 -15.42
CA ALA A 56 -1.36 1.83 -15.51
C ALA A 56 -1.40 0.60 -14.59
N SER A 57 -0.35 -0.23 -14.61
CA SER A 57 -0.28 -1.42 -13.75
C SER A 57 -0.34 -1.08 -12.26
N LYS A 58 0.29 0.02 -11.85
CA LYS A 58 0.34 0.45 -10.45
C LYS A 58 -0.96 1.10 -9.99
N HIS A 59 -1.68 1.81 -10.86
CA HIS A 59 -3.05 2.25 -10.59
C HIS A 59 -4.00 1.05 -10.44
N ALA A 60 -3.88 0.04 -11.32
CA ALA A 60 -4.67 -1.19 -11.23
C ALA A 60 -4.41 -1.94 -9.91
N LEU A 61 -3.15 -2.07 -9.51
CA LEU A 61 -2.79 -2.69 -8.22
C LEU A 61 -3.35 -1.90 -7.03
N LEU A 62 -3.33 -0.57 -7.07
CA LEU A 62 -3.91 0.27 -6.01
C LEU A 62 -5.43 0.06 -5.90
N GLY A 63 -6.15 0.07 -7.03
CA GLY A 63 -7.58 -0.22 -7.06
C GLY A 63 -7.92 -1.63 -6.57
N LEU A 64 -7.14 -2.63 -7.01
CA LEU A 64 -7.27 -4.02 -6.54
C LEU A 64 -7.04 -4.11 -5.03
N SER A 65 -6.05 -3.40 -4.49
CA SER A 65 -5.73 -3.43 -3.06
C SER A 65 -6.85 -2.83 -2.22
N ARG A 66 -7.44 -1.71 -2.66
CA ARG A 66 -8.62 -1.09 -2.04
C ARG A 66 -9.84 -2.00 -2.07
N ASN A 67 -10.08 -2.68 -3.19
CA ASN A 67 -11.16 -3.66 -3.28
C ASN A 67 -10.92 -4.83 -2.32
N THR A 68 -9.70 -5.37 -2.31
CA THR A 68 -9.30 -6.49 -1.43
C THR A 68 -9.46 -6.12 0.04
N SER A 69 -8.98 -4.95 0.47
CA SER A 69 -9.12 -4.53 1.87
C SER A 69 -10.59 -4.49 2.32
N PHE A 70 -11.48 -3.98 1.47
CA PHE A 70 -12.91 -3.94 1.76
C PHE A 70 -13.56 -5.33 1.77
N MET A 71 -13.34 -6.14 0.72
CA MET A 71 -13.96 -7.45 0.54
C MET A 71 -13.66 -8.42 1.68
N TYR A 72 -12.50 -8.30 2.30
CA TYR A 72 -12.04 -9.22 3.34
C TYR A 72 -12.19 -8.69 4.79
N THR A 73 -12.84 -7.54 4.99
CA THR A 73 -12.97 -6.86 6.32
C THR A 73 -13.41 -7.79 7.45
N ASN A 74 -14.34 -8.71 7.20
CA ASN A 74 -14.92 -9.60 8.23
C ASN A 74 -14.29 -11.01 8.26
N THR A 75 -13.12 -11.19 7.64
CA THR A 75 -12.46 -12.50 7.49
C THR A 75 -11.20 -12.67 8.33
N GLY A 76 -10.75 -11.61 9.03
CA GLY A 76 -9.48 -11.61 9.78
C GLY A 76 -8.24 -11.34 8.92
N ILE A 77 -8.43 -11.13 7.61
CA ILE A 77 -7.41 -10.72 6.65
C ILE A 77 -7.43 -9.19 6.54
N VAL A 78 -6.27 -8.56 6.70
CA VAL A 78 -6.10 -7.13 6.42
C VAL A 78 -5.12 -6.93 5.28
N THR A 79 -5.43 -5.95 4.43
CA THR A 79 -4.62 -5.60 3.26
C THR A 79 -4.21 -4.15 3.34
N ASN A 80 -2.91 -3.89 3.45
CA ASN A 80 -2.35 -2.54 3.45
C ASN A 80 -1.49 -2.29 2.20
N ILE A 81 -1.30 -1.03 1.87
CA ILE A 81 -0.63 -0.58 0.66
C ILE A 81 0.56 0.29 1.05
N MET A 82 1.73 -0.05 0.50
CA MET A 82 2.91 0.80 0.58
C MET A 82 3.17 1.42 -0.79
N ILE A 83 3.34 2.74 -0.83
CA ILE A 83 3.52 3.56 -2.03
C ILE A 83 4.93 4.17 -2.00
N PRO A 84 5.96 3.45 -2.47
CA PRO A 84 7.32 3.98 -2.48
C PRO A 84 7.51 5.03 -3.59
N GLY A 85 8.38 6.00 -3.30
CA GLY A 85 9.06 6.80 -4.32
C GLY A 85 10.18 6.00 -5.01
N GLY A 86 11.20 6.67 -5.52
CA GLY A 86 12.38 6.00 -6.07
C GLY A 86 13.20 5.37 -4.94
N VAL A 87 13.54 4.10 -5.09
CA VAL A 87 14.30 3.30 -4.11
C VAL A 87 15.61 2.85 -4.76
N ALA A 88 16.69 2.83 -3.98
CA ALA A 88 18.02 2.42 -4.44
C ALA A 88 18.09 0.90 -4.74
N THR A 89 17.54 0.49 -5.88
CA THR A 89 17.48 -0.90 -6.33
C THR A 89 18.02 -1.03 -7.75
N LYS A 90 18.28 -2.28 -8.19
CA LYS A 90 18.68 -2.57 -9.58
C LYS A 90 17.65 -2.08 -10.60
N MET A 91 16.37 -1.99 -10.24
CA MET A 91 15.33 -1.44 -11.11
C MET A 91 15.63 0.01 -11.53
N LEU A 92 16.08 0.85 -10.61
CA LEU A 92 16.43 2.25 -10.88
C LEU A 92 17.70 2.39 -11.74
N GLN A 93 18.58 1.39 -11.69
CA GLN A 93 19.77 1.33 -12.54
C GLN A 93 19.39 0.90 -13.96
N ASN A 94 18.56 -0.13 -14.07
CA ASN A 94 18.12 -0.67 -15.35
C ASN A 94 17.16 0.26 -16.11
N SER A 95 16.43 1.13 -15.42
CA SER A 95 15.56 2.13 -16.05
C SER A 95 16.32 3.21 -16.84
N LYS A 96 17.65 3.18 -16.83
CA LYS A 96 18.52 4.09 -17.60
C LYS A 96 19.09 3.44 -18.87
N VAL A 97 18.82 2.17 -19.10
CA VAL A 97 19.33 1.41 -20.25
C VAL A 97 18.31 1.51 -21.39
N ASP A 98 18.76 2.02 -22.54
CA ASP A 98 17.98 2.20 -23.77
C ASP A 98 16.69 3.04 -23.63
N PRO A 99 16.80 4.30 -23.16
CA PRO A 99 15.64 5.17 -23.01
C PRO A 99 15.12 5.67 -24.36
N ASP A 100 13.86 5.40 -24.67
CA ASP A 100 13.13 6.13 -25.71
C ASP A 100 13.00 7.61 -25.29
N GLU A 101 13.52 8.53 -26.10
CA GLU A 101 13.57 9.95 -25.74
C GLU A 101 12.17 10.56 -25.60
N LEU A 102 11.21 10.13 -26.44
CA LEU A 102 9.83 10.62 -26.41
C LEU A 102 9.15 10.32 -25.07
N GLY A 103 9.36 9.13 -24.51
CA GLY A 103 8.82 8.75 -23.20
C GLY A 103 9.66 9.22 -22.01
N THR A 104 10.98 9.29 -22.15
CA THR A 104 11.89 9.56 -21.02
C THR A 104 11.92 11.03 -20.62
N GLU A 105 11.84 11.94 -21.60
CA GLU A 105 11.94 13.38 -21.36
C GLU A 105 10.79 13.91 -20.47
N PRO A 106 9.50 13.59 -20.76
CA PRO A 106 8.38 14.02 -19.92
C PRO A 106 8.42 13.42 -18.52
N VAL A 107 8.81 12.14 -18.38
CA VAL A 107 8.94 11.48 -17.07
C VAL A 107 10.05 12.12 -16.23
N ARG A 108 11.18 12.45 -16.87
CA ARG A 108 12.29 13.16 -16.21
C ARG A 108 11.84 14.53 -15.72
N LYS A 109 11.15 15.32 -16.56
CA LYS A 109 10.57 16.61 -16.18
C LYS A 109 9.57 16.48 -15.02
N GLY A 110 8.64 15.54 -15.12
CA GLY A 110 7.66 15.27 -14.07
C GLY A 110 8.26 14.82 -12.74
N SER A 111 9.48 14.27 -12.78
CA SER A 111 10.22 13.79 -11.60
C SER A 111 11.27 14.78 -11.08
N GLN A 112 11.33 16.02 -11.59
CA GLN A 112 12.33 17.01 -11.16
C GLN A 112 12.21 17.40 -9.68
N ASN A 113 10.99 17.41 -9.14
CA ASN A 113 10.72 17.73 -7.74
C ASN A 113 10.97 16.55 -6.78
N MET A 114 11.55 15.45 -7.27
CA MET A 114 11.84 14.29 -6.43
C MET A 114 12.86 14.68 -5.34
N PRO A 115 12.50 14.60 -4.04
CA PRO A 115 13.34 15.04 -2.93
C PRO A 115 14.51 14.09 -2.61
N GLY A 116 14.62 12.98 -3.35
CA GLY A 116 15.73 12.03 -3.24
C GLY A 116 15.30 10.57 -3.35
N ILE A 117 16.27 9.68 -3.19
CA ILE A 117 16.07 8.22 -3.21
C ILE A 117 15.82 7.71 -1.79
N CYS A 118 14.87 6.79 -1.66
CA CYS A 118 14.54 6.13 -0.41
C CYS A 118 15.53 4.99 -0.10
N ASP A 119 15.89 4.85 1.17
CA ASP A 119 16.69 3.73 1.67
C ASP A 119 15.85 2.43 1.66
N PRO A 120 16.32 1.35 1.00
CA PRO A 120 15.65 0.05 1.04
C PRO A 120 15.36 -0.46 2.46
N ASN A 121 16.18 -0.12 3.46
CA ASN A 121 15.96 -0.55 4.83
C ASN A 121 14.75 0.15 5.48
N GLU A 122 14.48 1.41 5.15
CA GLU A 122 13.27 2.11 5.59
C GLU A 122 12.02 1.52 4.93
N VAL A 123 12.14 1.16 3.65
CA VAL A 123 11.09 0.45 2.92
C VAL A 123 10.77 -0.88 3.61
N ALA A 124 11.80 -1.68 3.94
CA ALA A 124 11.63 -2.95 4.64
C ALA A 124 11.00 -2.78 6.04
N ARG A 125 11.44 -1.78 6.81
CA ARG A 125 10.84 -1.45 8.12
C ARG A 125 9.36 -1.11 7.99
N THR A 126 8.99 -0.33 6.97
CA THR A 126 7.59 0.04 6.72
C THR A 126 6.74 -1.17 6.36
N ILE A 127 7.25 -2.08 5.53
CA ILE A 127 6.57 -3.34 5.20
C ILE A 127 6.34 -4.16 6.47
N LEU A 128 7.35 -4.29 7.32
CA LEU A 128 7.25 -5.02 8.59
C LEU A 128 6.20 -4.40 9.52
N PHE A 129 6.18 -3.07 9.63
CA PHE A 129 5.15 -2.35 10.38
C PHE A 129 3.75 -2.64 9.85
N LEU A 130 3.53 -2.50 8.53
CA LEU A 130 2.22 -2.73 7.91
C LEU A 130 1.75 -4.19 8.01
N ALA A 131 2.67 -5.14 8.06
CA ALA A 131 2.37 -6.55 8.28
C ALA A 131 2.07 -6.87 9.76
N GLY A 132 2.61 -6.09 10.70
CA GLY A 132 2.47 -6.34 12.15
C GLY A 132 1.21 -5.76 12.79
N VAL A 133 0.54 -4.81 12.14
CA VAL A 133 -0.66 -4.14 12.66
C VAL A 133 -1.95 -4.87 12.27
N THR A 134 -2.93 -4.86 13.17
CA THR A 134 -4.23 -5.52 12.96
C THR A 134 -5.35 -4.55 12.62
N ASP A 135 -5.22 -3.30 13.07
CA ASP A 135 -6.30 -2.30 12.97
C ASP A 135 -6.15 -1.41 11.74
N LEU A 136 -5.02 -1.51 11.01
CA LEU A 136 -4.89 -0.90 9.69
C LEU A 136 -5.39 -1.89 8.63
N ASN A 137 -6.45 -1.48 7.93
CA ASN A 137 -6.96 -2.18 6.75
C ASN A 137 -7.25 -1.16 5.65
N GLY A 138 -6.61 -1.33 4.49
CA GLY A 138 -6.69 -0.39 3.38
C GLY A 138 -5.80 0.85 3.55
N ALA A 139 -4.86 0.86 4.49
CA ALA A 139 -3.98 2.00 4.70
C ALA A 139 -3.05 2.19 3.48
N GLU A 140 -2.96 3.42 2.99
CA GLU A 140 -2.09 3.81 1.88
C GLU A 140 -0.93 4.66 2.40
N VAL A 141 0.23 4.05 2.56
CA VAL A 141 1.40 4.69 3.19
C VAL A 141 2.43 5.05 2.15
N CYS A 142 2.64 6.35 1.94
CA CYS A 142 3.70 6.86 1.07
C CYS A 142 5.07 6.80 1.75
N VAL A 143 6.06 6.21 1.06
CA VAL A 143 7.46 6.13 1.48
C VAL A 143 8.31 6.75 0.38
N ASP A 144 8.30 8.08 0.32
CA ASP A 144 8.75 8.83 -0.86
C ASP A 144 9.50 10.13 -0.52
N ARG A 145 9.81 10.35 0.76
CA ARG A 145 10.45 11.56 1.29
C ARG A 145 9.67 12.85 0.97
N GLY A 146 8.35 12.77 0.82
CA GLY A 146 7.47 13.91 0.56
C GLY A 146 7.17 14.17 -0.92
N TRP A 147 7.59 13.29 -1.83
CA TRP A 147 7.41 13.50 -3.27
C TRP A 147 5.94 13.52 -3.72
N SER A 148 5.06 12.77 -3.06
CA SER A 148 3.62 12.70 -3.35
C SER A 148 2.95 14.06 -3.27
N ILE A 149 3.30 14.85 -2.25
CA ILE A 149 2.69 16.15 -1.93
C ILE A 149 3.42 17.35 -2.54
N ALA A 150 4.58 17.12 -3.17
CA ALA A 150 5.40 18.14 -3.83
C ALA A 150 5.01 18.38 -5.31
#